data_AF-A0A0C3K478-F1
#
_entry.id   AF-A0A0C3K478-F1
#
_cell.length_a   1.000
_cell.length_b   1.000
_cell.length_c   1.000
_cell.angle_alpha   90.00
_cell.angle_beta   90.00
_cell.angle_gamma   90.00
#
_symmetry.space_group_name_H-M   'P 1'
#
loop_
_entity.id
_entity.type
_entity.pdbx_description
1 polymer ?
#
loop_
_entity_poly.entity_id
_entity_poly.type
_entity_poly.pdbx_seq_one_letter_code
_entity_poly.pdbx_strand_id
1 'polypeptide(L)'
;FLHWLKDHVLTQLLGQAYDGDEQSFTSAECSNVIIFKDHIYCHKVLQVNYTTYDMWRAQDSLNPQNCADIMVLAHEDDESHKHPYWYARILGVLHTFVVHKGSGSMEPQKVDFLWV
;
A
#
# COMPACT_ATOMS: atom_id res chain seq x y z
N PHE A 1 7.04 -8.37 9.07
CA PHE A 1 5.68 -8.37 8.48
C PHE A 1 4.70 -7.52 9.28
N LEU A 2 4.22 -7.94 10.46
CA LEU A 2 3.16 -7.21 11.17
C LEU A 2 3.54 -5.78 11.58
N HIS A 3 4.79 -5.55 11.99
CA HIS A 3 5.30 -4.21 12.31
C HIS A 3 5.26 -3.29 11.08
N TRP A 4 5.90 -3.69 9.97
CA TRP A 4 5.88 -2.96 8.70
C TRP A 4 4.46 -2.70 8.17
N LEU A 5 3.55 -3.66 8.34
CA LEU A 5 2.15 -3.47 7.98
C LEU A 5 1.52 -2.33 8.79
N LYS A 6 1.76 -2.30 10.10
CA LYS A 6 1.24 -1.23 10.96
C LYS A 6 1.85 0.12 10.62
N ASP A 7 3.14 0.17 10.30
CA ASP A 7 3.79 1.39 9.85
C ASP A 7 3.14 1.89 8.56
N HIS A 8 3.02 1.04 7.55
CA HIS A 8 2.37 1.37 6.28
C HIS A 8 0.92 1.87 6.46
N VAL A 9 0.15 1.19 7.30
CA VAL A 9 -1.23 1.60 7.64
C VAL A 9 -1.24 2.96 8.33
N LEU A 10 -0.31 3.24 9.24
CA LEU A 10 -0.21 4.54 9.89
C LEU A 10 0.13 5.65 8.91
N THR A 11 1.11 5.45 8.03
CA THR A 11 1.47 6.43 6.99
C THR A 11 0.26 6.78 6.13
N GLN A 12 -0.53 5.77 5.74
CA GLN A 12 -1.74 5.96 4.94
C GLN A 12 -2.85 6.67 5.71
N LEU A 13 -3.07 6.33 6.99
CA LEU A 13 -4.08 6.98 7.84
C LEU A 13 -3.75 8.44 8.15
N LEU A 14 -2.46 8.77 8.30
CA LEU A 14 -1.98 10.13 8.52
C LEU A 14 -1.93 10.96 7.24
N GLY A 15 -2.08 10.33 6.07
CA GLY A 15 -2.03 10.99 4.77
C GLY A 15 -0.66 11.56 4.44
N GLN A 16 0.40 11.00 5.00
CA GLN A 16 1.77 11.44 4.71
C GLN A 16 2.15 11.02 3.29
N ALA A 17 2.77 11.95 2.55
CA ALA A 17 3.32 11.64 1.23
C ALA A 17 4.48 10.67 1.37
N TYR A 18 4.56 9.68 0.47
CA TYR A 18 5.68 8.76 0.42
C TYR A 18 6.92 9.52 -0.07
N ASP A 19 7.95 9.61 0.78
CA ASP A 19 9.21 10.33 0.56
C ASP A 19 10.37 9.38 0.21
N GLY A 20 10.07 8.13 -0.17
CA GLY A 20 11.08 7.12 -0.52
C GLY A 20 11.67 6.38 0.67
N ASP A 21 11.55 6.91 1.88
CA ASP A 21 12.07 6.29 3.11
C ASP A 21 10.99 5.50 3.86
N GLU A 22 11.40 4.41 4.50
CA GLU A 22 10.53 3.68 5.42
C GLU A 22 10.33 4.51 6.70
N GLN A 23 9.20 5.21 6.79
CA GLN A 23 8.83 5.91 8.02
C GLN A 23 8.55 4.89 9.13
N SER A 24 9.49 4.76 10.06
CA SER A 24 9.32 3.93 11.25
C SER A 24 8.51 4.64 12.32
N PHE A 25 7.42 4.04 12.79
CA PHE A 25 6.65 4.56 13.91
C PHE A 25 7.07 3.91 15.23
N THR A 26 6.84 4.61 16.33
CA THR A 26 7.11 4.07 17.66
C THR A 26 6.14 2.93 18.00
N SER A 27 6.55 2.02 18.88
CA SER A 27 5.68 0.92 19.34
C SER A 27 4.38 1.42 20.00
N ALA A 28 4.38 2.63 20.57
CA ALA A 28 3.20 3.24 21.17
C ALA A 28 2.18 3.66 20.11
N GLU A 29 2.63 4.28 19.02
CA GLU A 29 1.79 4.65 17.87
C GLU A 29 1.23 3.41 17.17
N CYS A 30 2.08 2.41 16.93
CA CYS A 30 1.67 1.11 16.40
C CYS A 30 0.63 0.37 17.27
N SER A 31 0.58 0.66 18.57
CA SER A 31 -0.40 0.07 19.49
C SER A 31 -1.79 0.73 19.40
N ASN A 32 -1.87 1.93 18.82
CA ASN A 32 -3.13 2.62 18.57
C ASN A 32 -3.88 2.07 17.35
N VAL A 33 -3.18 1.32 16.50
CA VAL A 33 -3.74 0.64 15.33
C VAL A 33 -4.19 -0.77 15.70
N ILE A 34 -5.49 -1.02 15.58
CA ILE A 34 -6.10 -2.33 15.81
C ILE A 34 -6.60 -2.88 14.50
N ILE A 35 -6.15 -4.08 14.14
CA ILE A 35 -6.73 -4.85 13.05
C ILE A 35 -8.06 -5.41 13.55
N PHE A 36 -9.15 -4.95 12.93
CA PHE A 36 -10.50 -5.35 13.30
C PHE A 36 -10.70 -6.85 13.04
N LYS A 37 -11.17 -7.56 14.07
CA LYS A 37 -11.36 -9.02 14.08
C LYS A 37 -10.08 -9.85 13.84
N ASP A 38 -8.90 -9.23 13.88
CA ASP A 38 -7.62 -9.92 13.62
C ASP A 38 -7.59 -10.68 12.27
N HIS A 39 -8.30 -10.16 11.27
CA HIS A 39 -8.44 -10.79 9.97
C HIS A 39 -7.73 -9.99 8.87
N ILE A 40 -6.97 -10.72 8.05
CA ILE A 40 -6.41 -10.26 6.78
C ILE A 40 -7.07 -11.05 5.67
N TYR A 41 -7.62 -10.35 4.68
CA TYR A 41 -8.32 -10.96 3.56
C TYR A 41 -7.45 -10.89 2.31
N CYS A 42 -7.36 -12.00 1.59
CA CYS A 42 -6.62 -12.09 0.34
C CYS A 42 -7.55 -11.98 -0.87
N HIS A 43 -7.11 -11.23 -1.86
CA HIS A 43 -7.75 -11.06 -3.16
C HIS A 43 -6.91 -11.68 -4.26
N LYS A 44 -7.58 -12.07 -5.35
CA LYS A 44 -6.92 -12.70 -6.50
C LYS A 44 -6.41 -11.67 -7.52
N VAL A 45 -7.09 -10.53 -7.65
CA VAL A 45 -6.84 -9.58 -8.73
C VAL A 45 -6.86 -8.17 -8.17
N LEU A 46 -5.83 -7.39 -8.52
CA LEU A 46 -5.80 -5.94 -8.41
C LEU A 46 -6.22 -5.35 -9.76
N GLN A 47 -7.06 -4.33 -9.71
CA GLN A 47 -7.58 -3.66 -10.90
C GLN A 47 -7.22 -2.18 -10.85
N VAL A 48 -6.45 -1.72 -11.83
CA VAL A 48 -6.00 -0.32 -11.93
C VAL A 48 -6.66 0.31 -13.14
N ASN A 49 -7.49 1.33 -12.91
CA ASN A 49 -8.12 2.09 -13.97
C ASN A 49 -7.19 3.21 -14.43
N TYR A 50 -7.07 3.40 -15.74
CA TYR A 50 -6.29 4.49 -16.31
C TYR A 50 -6.96 5.04 -17.56
N THR A 51 -6.59 6.26 -17.92
CA THR A 51 -7.08 6.92 -19.12
C THR A 51 -6.06 6.73 -20.22
N THR A 52 -6.48 6.19 -21.35
CA THR A 52 -5.64 6.08 -22.54
C THR A 52 -5.54 7.43 -23.25
N TYR A 53 -4.55 7.56 -24.14
CA TYR A 53 -4.27 8.80 -24.86
C TYR A 53 -5.48 9.37 -25.63
N ASP A 54 -6.34 8.50 -26.13
CA ASP A 54 -7.60 8.82 -26.81
C ASP A 54 -8.74 9.23 -25.86
N MET A 55 -8.43 9.50 -24.59
CA MET A 55 -9.37 9.80 -23.51
C MET A 55 -10.38 8.68 -23.22
N TRP A 56 -10.06 7.44 -23.62
CA TRP A 56 -10.86 6.28 -23.29
C TRP A 56 -10.49 5.73 -21.92
N ARG A 57 -11.42 5.02 -21.30
CA ARG A 57 -11.19 4.34 -20.03
C ARG A 57 -10.68 2.93 -20.33
N ALA A 58 -9.50 2.62 -19.81
CA ALA A 58 -8.93 1.28 -19.83
C ALA A 58 -8.64 0.81 -18.40
N GLN A 59 -8.34 -0.48 -18.28
CA GLN A 59 -8.17 -1.13 -16.99
C GLN A 59 -7.14 -2.25 -17.09
N ASP A 60 -6.12 -2.18 -16.23
CA ASP A 60 -5.14 -3.25 -16.06
C ASP A 60 -5.61 -4.18 -14.96
N SER A 61 -5.54 -5.49 -15.22
CA SER A 61 -5.85 -6.55 -14.26
C SER A 61 -4.57 -7.28 -13.89
N LEU A 62 -4.08 -7.02 -12.68
CA LEU A 62 -2.86 -7.59 -12.12
C LEU A 62 -3.20 -8.75 -11.21
N ASN A 63 -2.54 -9.89 -11.40
CA ASN A 63 -2.74 -11.08 -10.59
C ASN A 63 -1.35 -11.67 -10.26
N PRO A 64 -1.07 -11.98 -8.98
CA PRO A 64 0.18 -12.63 -8.55
C PRO A 64 0.59 -13.85 -9.40
N GLN A 65 -0.36 -14.54 -10.03
CA GLN A 65 -0.09 -15.73 -10.83
C GLN A 65 0.46 -15.44 -12.23
N ASN A 66 -0.03 -14.39 -12.91
CA ASN A 66 0.20 -14.21 -14.35
C ASN A 66 0.82 -12.85 -14.71
N CYS A 67 0.51 -11.80 -13.96
CA CYS A 67 0.96 -10.42 -14.20
C CYS A 67 1.25 -9.78 -12.84
N ALA A 68 2.36 -10.24 -12.24
CA ALA A 68 2.74 -9.87 -10.88
C ALA A 68 3.76 -8.73 -10.84
N ASP A 69 4.52 -8.52 -11.92
CA ASP A 69 5.57 -7.51 -11.94
C ASP A 69 4.95 -6.12 -12.17
N ILE A 70 5.27 -5.18 -11.30
CA ILE A 70 4.81 -3.78 -11.35
C ILE A 70 5.99 -2.82 -11.36
N MET A 71 5.75 -1.66 -11.92
CA MET A 71 6.69 -0.54 -11.95
C MET A 71 6.11 0.63 -11.17
N VAL A 72 6.89 1.21 -10.28
CA VAL A 72 6.54 2.42 -9.51
C VAL A 72 7.59 3.47 -9.77
N LEU A 73 7.21 4.75 -9.76
CA LEU A 73 8.18 5.84 -9.87
C LEU A 73 9.20 5.73 -8.74
N ALA A 74 10.48 5.70 -9.10
CA ALA A 74 11.56 5.63 -8.13
C ALA A 74 11.75 6.98 -7.43
N HIS A 75 12.00 6.95 -6.12
CA HIS A 75 12.42 8.11 -5.35
C HIS A 75 13.92 7.99 -5.05
N GLU A 76 14.75 8.28 -6.05
CA GLU A 76 16.22 8.26 -5.92
C GLU A 76 16.76 9.70 -5.88
N ASP A 77 17.52 10.05 -4.84
CA ASP A 77 18.05 11.42 -4.66
C ASP A 77 19.34 11.68 -5.46
N ASP A 78 20.02 10.63 -5.94
CA ASP A 78 21.29 10.75 -6.66
C ASP A 78 21.08 10.79 -8.18
N GLU A 79 21.32 11.97 -8.76
CA GLU A 79 21.12 12.26 -10.19
C GLU A 79 22.15 11.59 -11.11
N SER A 80 23.22 11.01 -10.58
CA SER A 80 24.33 10.48 -11.40
C SER A 80 24.02 9.13 -12.07
N HIS A 81 23.13 8.32 -11.48
CA HIS A 81 22.75 6.98 -11.97
C HIS A 81 21.28 6.64 -11.70
N LYS A 82 20.38 7.61 -11.85
CA LYS A 82 18.98 7.49 -11.49
C LYS A 82 18.19 6.60 -12.44
N HIS A 83 17.63 5.50 -11.95
CA HIS A 83 16.63 4.75 -12.69
C HIS A 83 15.25 5.38 -12.46
N PRO A 84 14.44 5.63 -13.50
CA PRO A 84 13.16 6.33 -13.34
C PRO A 84 12.10 5.49 -12.60
N TYR A 85 12.31 4.17 -12.48
CA TYR A 85 11.33 3.25 -11.93
C TYR A 85 11.96 2.21 -11.01
N TRP A 86 11.25 1.89 -9.93
CA TRP A 86 11.43 0.68 -9.16
C TRP A 86 10.57 -0.44 -9.71
N TYR A 87 11.07 -1.66 -9.57
CA TYR A 87 10.42 -2.87 -10.03
C TYR A 87 10.11 -3.73 -8.81
N ALA A 88 8.87 -4.17 -8.70
CA ALA A 88 8.44 -5.03 -7.61
C ALA A 88 7.54 -6.14 -8.15
N ARG A 89 7.44 -7.25 -7.42
CA ARG A 89 6.61 -8.39 -7.83
C ARG A 89 5.55 -8.68 -6.78
N ILE A 90 4.28 -8.53 -7.15
CA ILE A 90 3.14 -8.76 -6.27
C ILE A 90 3.12 -10.23 -5.83
N LEU A 91 3.33 -10.45 -4.54
CA LEU A 91 3.18 -11.72 -3.84
C LEU A 91 1.75 -11.95 -3.37
N GLY A 92 1.04 -10.86 -3.03
CA GLY A 92 -0.35 -10.94 -2.59
C GLY A 92 -1.08 -9.61 -2.67
N VAL A 93 -2.36 -9.65 -3.02
CA VAL A 93 -3.29 -8.52 -2.94
C VAL A 93 -4.11 -8.71 -1.67
N LEU A 94 -4.03 -7.77 -0.74
CA LEU A 94 -4.55 -7.95 0.61
C LEU A 94 -5.40 -6.75 1.03
N HIS A 95 -6.36 -6.99 1.93
CA HIS A 95 -6.99 -5.90 2.66
C HIS A 95 -7.27 -6.29 4.11
N THR A 96 -7.34 -5.27 4.96
CA THR A 96 -7.72 -5.39 6.36
C THR A 96 -8.71 -4.28 6.72
N PHE A 97 -9.42 -4.50 7.82
CA PHE A 97 -10.17 -3.44 8.46
C PHE A 97 -9.36 -2.98 9.68
N VAL A 98 -9.22 -1.67 9.84
CA VAL A 98 -8.38 -1.07 10.88
C VAL A 98 -9.20 -0.05 11.67
N VAL A 99 -9.02 -0.03 12.99
CA VAL A 99 -9.53 1.00 13.88
C VAL A 99 -8.35 1.74 14.49
N HIS A 100 -8.34 3.08 14.38
CA HIS A 100 -7.31 3.93 14.97
C HIS A 100 -7.84 4.61 16.24
N LYS A 101 -7.31 4.19 17.40
CA LYS A 101 -7.76 4.69 18.72
C LYS A 101 -7.61 6.21 18.90
N GLY A 102 -6.66 6.85 18.20
CA GLY A 102 -6.42 8.29 18.31
C GLY A 102 -7.35 9.16 17.46
N SER A 103 -8.14 8.58 16.55
CA SER A 103 -8.94 9.34 15.57
C SER A 103 -10.30 9.83 16.10
N GLY A 104 -10.73 9.40 17.29
CA GLY A 104 -12.07 9.69 17.82
C GLY A 104 -13.21 8.89 17.14
N SER A 105 -13.00 8.37 15.93
CA SER A 105 -13.90 7.40 15.28
C SER A 105 -13.49 5.96 15.60
N MET A 106 -14.43 5.15 16.06
CA MET A 106 -14.26 3.70 16.22
C MET A 106 -14.73 2.90 15.01
N GLU A 107 -15.12 3.56 13.93
CA GLU A 107 -15.57 2.89 12.73
C GLU A 107 -14.39 2.18 12.03
N PRO A 108 -14.48 0.88 11.73
CA PRO A 108 -13.43 0.17 11.02
C PRO A 108 -13.27 0.72 9.60
N GLN A 109 -12.07 1.22 9.29
CA GLN A 109 -11.71 1.68 7.96
C GLN A 109 -11.07 0.54 7.16
N LYS A 110 -11.48 0.38 5.90
CA LYS A 110 -10.86 -0.57 4.98
C LYS A 110 -9.52 -0.02 4.48
N VAL A 111 -8.46 -0.81 4.60
CA VAL A 111 -7.13 -0.52 4.07
C VAL A 111 -6.75 -1.63 3.10
N ASP A 112 -6.49 -1.25 1.85
CA ASP A 112 -6.02 -2.14 0.78
C ASP A 112 -4.50 -1.95 0.61
N PHE A 113 -3.74 -3.05 0.53
CA PHE A 113 -2.29 -3.02 0.37
C PHE A 113 -1.78 -4.23 -0.43
N LEU A 114 -0.59 -4.08 -1.01
CA LEU A 114 0.09 -5.14 -1.73
C LEU A 114 1.25 -5.68 -0.90
N TRP A 115 1.44 -7.00 -0.94
CA TRP A 115 2.68 -7.60 -0.52
C TRP A 115 3.56 -7.77 -1.77
N VAL A 116 4.74 -7.19 -1.74
CA VAL A 116 5.75 -7.14 -2.82
C VAL A 116 7.11 -7.56 -2.28
#